data_AF-A0A2H1FEX2-F1
#
_entry.id   AF-A0A2H1FEX2-F1
#
_cell.length_a   1.000
_cell.length_b   1.000
_cell.length_c   1.000
_cell.angle_alpha   90.00
_cell.angle_beta   90.00
_cell.angle_gamma   90.00
#
_symmetry.space_group_name_H-M   'P 1'
#
loop_
_entity.id
_entity.type
_entity.pdbx_description
1 polymer ?
#
loop_
_entity_poly.entity_id
_entity_poly.type
_entity_poly.pdbx_seq_one_letter_code
_entity_poly.pdbx_strand_id
1 'polypeptide(L)'
;MIPQIRRKLWPHVYGNKKLFSKSKASMIINSLYPDKKKPLPVLVKEHGSGIKSTLVRFKHQGLVIQDPDDLYCLTSFGIWFSISNQLGITFLELCALACACCVQERSQSHGKDGFYLLPSFEEIFQKYYSKSWLERVFINLRTNGFGFRVTKKSLRIYPKIHKKLMLQYGEHFHSMEKWLDKIQEKESELVSAALDELF
;
A
#
# COMPACT_ATOMS: atom_id res chain seq x y z
N MET A 1 -0.03 19.94 -14.81
CA MET A 1 -0.07 19.71 -13.35
C MET A 1 -0.21 18.22 -12.93
N ILE A 2 -0.78 17.35 -13.77
CA ILE A 2 -0.74 15.88 -13.64
C ILE A 2 0.68 15.24 -13.54
N PRO A 3 1.76 15.82 -14.12
CA PRO A 3 3.11 15.21 -14.09
C PRO A 3 3.76 15.12 -12.71
N GLN A 4 3.41 15.98 -11.74
CA GLN A 4 4.03 15.98 -10.41
C GLN A 4 3.43 14.91 -9.49
N ILE A 5 2.11 14.66 -9.58
CA ILE A 5 1.45 13.52 -8.92
C ILE A 5 1.85 12.22 -9.62
N ARG A 6 1.89 12.22 -10.98
CA ARG A 6 2.53 11.14 -11.74
C ARG A 6 3.94 10.90 -11.22
N ARG A 7 4.83 11.90 -11.11
CA ARG A 7 6.20 11.76 -10.54
C ARG A 7 6.29 11.43 -9.06
N LYS A 8 5.23 11.60 -8.26
CA LYS A 8 5.18 11.14 -6.86
C LYS A 8 4.73 9.68 -6.75
N LEU A 9 3.89 9.22 -7.68
CA LEU A 9 3.43 7.82 -7.78
C LEU A 9 4.32 6.95 -8.71
N TRP A 10 5.04 7.56 -9.66
CA TRP A 10 5.94 6.95 -10.66
C TRP A 10 7.31 6.45 -10.15
N PRO A 11 7.87 6.92 -9.00
CA PRO A 11 8.98 6.22 -8.35
C PRO A 11 8.53 4.80 -7.94
N HIS A 12 7.21 4.55 -7.93
CA HIS A 12 6.55 3.27 -7.75
C HIS A 12 6.13 2.61 -9.08
N VAL A 13 6.93 2.69 -10.14
CA VAL A 13 6.98 1.64 -11.20
C VAL A 13 7.43 0.25 -10.61
N TYR A 14 7.42 0.11 -9.29
CA TYR A 14 7.42 -1.13 -8.51
C TYR A 14 6.07 -1.46 -7.82
N GLY A 15 5.00 -0.66 -7.98
CA GLY A 15 3.67 -0.92 -7.41
C GLY A 15 3.08 -2.29 -7.80
N ASN A 16 3.61 -2.88 -8.89
CA ASN A 16 3.26 -4.20 -9.40
C ASN A 16 4.36 -5.27 -9.22
N LYS A 17 5.56 -4.91 -8.73
CA LYS A 17 6.66 -5.87 -8.56
C LYS A 17 6.71 -6.32 -7.11
N LYS A 18 6.41 -7.60 -6.88
CA LYS A 18 6.71 -8.27 -5.61
C LYS A 18 8.22 -8.24 -5.39
N LEU A 19 8.66 -7.83 -4.21
CA LEU A 19 10.05 -8.13 -3.83
C LEU A 19 10.17 -9.66 -3.70
N PHE A 20 11.26 -10.21 -4.22
CA PHE A 20 11.58 -11.59 -3.88
C PHE A 20 11.86 -11.65 -2.38
N SER A 21 11.20 -12.58 -1.68
CA SER A 21 11.20 -12.69 -0.21
C SER A 21 12.60 -12.78 0.41
N LYS A 22 13.60 -13.22 -0.37
CA LYS A 22 15.01 -13.35 0.01
C LYS A 22 15.96 -12.33 -0.63
N SER A 23 15.42 -11.35 -1.35
CA SER A 23 16.25 -10.28 -1.90
C SER A 23 16.84 -9.42 -0.78
N LYS A 24 18.03 -8.85 -1.01
CA LYS A 24 18.64 -7.89 -0.07
C LYS A 24 17.68 -6.73 0.26
N ALA A 25 16.92 -6.27 -0.74
CA ALA A 25 15.89 -5.25 -0.59
C ALA A 25 14.80 -5.65 0.43
N SER A 26 14.28 -6.88 0.33
CA SER A 26 13.30 -7.44 1.27
C SER A 26 13.87 -7.52 2.69
N MET A 27 15.11 -8.02 2.82
CA MET A 27 15.76 -8.17 4.13
C MET A 27 15.97 -6.83 4.85
N ILE A 28 16.35 -5.78 4.12
CA ILE A 28 16.56 -4.43 4.68
C ILE A 28 15.24 -3.81 5.14
N ILE A 29 14.20 -3.89 4.32
CA ILE A 29 12.89 -3.32 4.70
C ILE A 29 12.30 -4.07 5.90
N ASN A 30 12.43 -5.39 5.93
CA ASN A 30 11.98 -6.21 7.06
C ASN A 30 12.81 -5.96 8.34
N SER A 31 14.10 -5.61 8.23
CA SER A 31 14.93 -5.32 9.41
C SER A 31 14.59 -3.97 10.06
N LEU A 32 13.97 -3.06 9.32
CA LEU A 32 13.47 -1.75 9.78
C LEU A 32 11.99 -1.77 10.21
N TYR A 33 11.25 -2.84 9.91
CA TYR A 33 9.81 -2.93 10.20
C TYR A 33 9.48 -3.26 11.68
N PRO A 34 8.37 -2.72 12.23
CA PRO A 34 7.60 -1.58 11.70
C PRO A 34 8.29 -0.24 11.99
N ASP A 35 8.79 -0.07 13.22
CA ASP A 35 9.34 1.18 13.74
C ASP A 35 10.80 1.03 14.22
N LYS A 36 11.52 0.04 13.69
CA LYS A 36 12.92 -0.18 14.06
C LYS A 36 13.79 0.87 13.41
N LYS A 37 14.48 1.65 14.24
CA LYS A 37 15.49 2.61 13.82
C LYS A 37 16.86 1.97 13.91
N LYS A 38 17.68 2.11 12.87
CA LYS A 38 19.05 1.57 12.87
C LYS A 38 20.06 2.58 12.31
N PRO A 39 21.23 2.74 12.95
CA PRO A 39 22.29 3.54 12.38
C PRO A 39 22.94 2.80 11.20
N LEU A 40 23.53 3.55 10.26
CA LEU A 40 24.17 2.99 9.07
C LEU A 40 25.22 1.90 9.38
N PRO A 41 26.09 2.03 10.41
CA PRO A 41 27.07 0.99 10.74
C PRO A 41 26.44 -0.37 11.08
N VAL A 42 25.30 -0.38 11.77
CA VAL A 42 24.56 -1.62 12.10
C VAL A 42 23.99 -2.24 10.83
N LEU A 43 23.39 -1.44 9.96
CA LEU A 43 22.86 -1.90 8.68
C LEU A 43 23.96 -2.46 7.76
N VAL A 44 25.13 -1.83 7.73
CA VAL A 44 26.31 -2.33 7.00
C VAL A 44 26.80 -3.66 7.57
N LYS A 45 26.81 -3.81 8.90
CA LYS A 45 27.20 -5.07 9.55
C LYS A 45 26.23 -6.21 9.23
N GLU A 46 24.92 -5.94 9.22
CA GLU A 46 23.88 -6.95 8.98
C GLU A 46 23.73 -7.35 7.51
N HIS A 47 23.98 -6.42 6.58
CA HIS A 47 23.61 -6.58 5.16
C HIS A 47 24.75 -6.34 4.17
N GLY A 48 25.94 -5.99 4.66
CA GLY A 48 27.15 -5.75 3.88
C GLY A 48 27.31 -4.32 3.36
N SER A 49 28.51 -3.99 2.87
CA SER A 49 28.92 -2.66 2.42
C SER A 49 28.07 -2.10 1.26
N GLY A 50 27.50 -2.97 0.42
CA GLY A 50 26.63 -2.60 -0.70
C GLY A 50 25.25 -2.04 -0.31
N ILE A 51 24.94 -1.94 0.99
CA ILE A 51 23.65 -1.41 1.46
C ILE A 51 23.44 0.08 1.15
N LYS A 52 24.51 0.88 1.08
CA LYS A 52 24.42 2.33 0.91
C LYS A 52 23.65 2.71 -0.36
N SER A 53 23.96 2.09 -1.50
CA SER A 53 23.25 2.35 -2.76
C SER A 53 21.77 1.94 -2.70
N THR A 54 21.46 0.87 -1.95
CA THR A 54 20.08 0.42 -1.73
C THR A 54 19.30 1.39 -0.84
N LEU A 55 19.91 1.90 0.23
CA LEU A 55 19.31 2.91 1.11
C LEU A 55 19.10 4.24 0.38
N VAL A 56 20.05 4.67 -0.45
CA VAL A 56 19.88 5.86 -1.30
C VAL A 56 18.69 5.67 -2.24
N ARG A 57 18.57 4.50 -2.88
CA ARG A 57 17.41 4.18 -3.72
C ARG A 57 16.10 4.19 -2.92
N PHE A 58 16.08 3.61 -1.72
CA PHE A 58 14.88 3.59 -0.87
C PHE A 58 14.49 4.98 -0.37
N LYS A 59 15.46 5.84 -0.06
CA LYS A 59 15.23 7.26 0.23
C LYS A 59 14.60 7.98 -0.95
N HIS A 60 15.15 7.82 -2.15
CA HIS A 60 14.56 8.38 -3.37
C HIS A 60 13.14 7.86 -3.65
N GLN A 61 12.84 6.62 -3.26
CA GLN A 61 11.51 6.01 -3.38
C GLN A 61 10.57 6.39 -2.23
N GLY A 62 11.02 7.17 -1.24
CA GLY A 62 10.25 7.52 -0.07
C GLY A 62 9.89 6.34 0.84
N LEU A 63 10.58 5.20 0.73
CA LEU A 63 10.38 4.02 1.58
C LEU A 63 11.09 4.14 2.93
N VAL A 64 12.23 4.80 2.93
CA VAL A 64 13.10 4.98 4.09
C VAL A 64 13.42 6.46 4.22
N ILE A 65 13.46 6.94 5.46
CA ILE A 65 14.01 8.26 5.79
C ILE A 65 15.16 8.08 6.78
N GLN A 66 15.94 9.14 6.92
CA GLN A 66 16.91 9.25 7.99
C GLN A 66 16.42 10.36 8.91
N ASP A 67 16.31 10.06 10.19
CA ASP A 67 15.87 11.02 11.20
C ASP A 67 17.03 11.95 11.63
N PRO A 68 16.75 12.97 12.47
CA PRO A 68 17.78 13.90 12.94
C PRO A 68 18.94 13.25 13.71
N ASP A 69 18.74 12.04 14.25
CA ASP A 69 19.75 11.28 15.00
C ASP A 69 20.59 10.37 14.06
N ASP A 70 20.54 10.63 12.75
CA ASP A 70 21.18 9.86 11.70
C ASP A 70 20.72 8.38 11.61
N LEU A 71 19.56 8.04 12.19
CA LEU A 71 19.01 6.69 12.16
C LEU A 71 18.09 6.50 10.95
N TYR A 72 18.23 5.35 10.29
CA TYR A 72 17.37 4.96 9.18
C TYR A 72 16.11 4.27 9.73
N CYS A 73 14.94 4.67 9.23
CA CYS A 73 13.65 4.08 9.57
C CYS A 73 12.68 4.08 8.37
N LEU A 74 11.62 3.28 8.45
CA LEU A 74 10.59 3.25 7.41
C LEU A 74 9.69 4.48 7.50
N THR A 75 9.25 4.98 6.35
CA THR A 75 8.10 5.89 6.27
C THR A 75 6.80 5.09 6.39
N SER A 76 5.64 5.75 6.50
CA SER A 76 4.33 5.07 6.39
C SER A 76 4.21 4.27 5.09
N PHE A 77 4.72 4.81 3.99
CA PHE A 77 4.76 4.10 2.71
C PHE A 77 5.71 2.89 2.73
N GLY A 78 6.86 3.02 3.37
CA GLY A 78 7.80 1.91 3.61
C GLY A 78 7.20 0.78 4.46
N ILE A 79 6.43 1.13 5.49
CA ILE A 79 5.69 0.18 6.35
C ILE A 79 4.68 -0.58 5.51
N TRP A 80 3.83 0.11 4.76
CA TRP A 80 2.85 -0.54 3.88
C TRP A 80 3.50 -1.44 2.83
N PHE A 81 4.59 -0.97 2.22
CA PHE A 81 5.34 -1.77 1.26
C PHE A 81 5.92 -3.03 1.90
N SER A 82 6.45 -2.94 3.13
CA SER A 82 6.87 -4.09 3.93
C SER A 82 5.74 -5.08 4.16
N ILE A 83 4.54 -4.61 4.51
CA ILE A 83 3.37 -5.47 4.72
C ILE A 83 2.99 -6.21 3.43
N SER A 84 2.98 -5.52 2.28
CA SER A 84 2.68 -6.17 0.99
C SER A 84 3.65 -7.32 0.70
N ASN A 85 4.93 -7.10 1.00
CA ASN A 85 5.99 -8.11 0.84
C ASN A 85 5.81 -9.28 1.83
N GLN A 86 5.51 -9.02 3.10
CA GLN A 86 5.23 -10.07 4.10
C GLN A 86 4.02 -10.93 3.72
N LEU A 87 3.00 -10.32 3.10
CA LEU A 87 1.80 -10.99 2.61
C LEU A 87 1.98 -11.65 1.23
N GLY A 88 3.13 -11.45 0.57
CA GLY A 88 3.39 -12.01 -0.76
C GLY A 88 2.50 -11.43 -1.86
N ILE A 89 1.99 -10.22 -1.68
CA ILE A 89 1.11 -9.52 -2.62
C ILE A 89 1.79 -8.26 -3.14
N THR A 90 1.27 -7.72 -4.23
CA THR A 90 1.68 -6.42 -4.77
C THR A 90 1.16 -5.30 -3.87
N PHE A 91 1.73 -4.10 -4.01
CA PHE A 91 1.25 -2.94 -3.28
C PHE A 91 -0.19 -2.58 -3.67
N LEU A 92 -0.53 -2.69 -4.96
CA LEU A 92 -1.89 -2.44 -5.45
C LEU A 92 -2.92 -3.45 -4.87
N GLU A 93 -2.52 -4.72 -4.75
CA GLU A 93 -3.30 -5.73 -4.03
C GLU A 93 -3.44 -5.40 -2.54
N LEU A 94 -2.40 -4.87 -1.90
CA LEU A 94 -2.49 -4.42 -0.51
C LEU A 94 -3.49 -3.26 -0.36
N CYS A 95 -3.52 -2.30 -1.28
CA CYS A 95 -4.51 -1.22 -1.26
C CYS A 95 -5.94 -1.76 -1.28
N ALA A 96 -6.25 -2.68 -2.21
CA ALA A 96 -7.58 -3.31 -2.27
C ALA A 96 -7.88 -4.15 -1.02
N LEU A 97 -6.89 -4.88 -0.49
CA LEU A 97 -7.04 -5.69 0.72
C LEU A 97 -7.31 -4.83 1.96
N ALA A 98 -6.57 -3.73 2.13
CA ALA A 98 -6.74 -2.82 3.25
C ALA A 98 -8.14 -2.19 3.26
N CYS A 99 -8.58 -1.61 2.13
CA CYS A 99 -9.94 -1.07 2.00
C CYS A 99 -11.00 -2.14 2.25
N ALA A 100 -10.82 -3.36 1.73
CA ALA A 100 -11.77 -4.45 1.97
C ALA A 100 -11.86 -4.85 3.44
N CYS A 101 -10.73 -4.91 4.14
CA CYS A 101 -10.72 -5.19 5.56
C CYS A 101 -11.40 -4.09 6.39
N CYS A 102 -11.12 -2.82 6.10
CA CYS A 102 -11.69 -1.68 6.81
C CYS A 102 -13.21 -1.54 6.57
N VAL A 103 -13.67 -1.71 5.32
CA VAL A 103 -15.12 -1.72 4.99
C VAL A 103 -15.83 -2.87 5.69
N GLN A 104 -15.21 -4.06 5.72
CA GLN A 104 -15.79 -5.22 6.38
C GLN A 104 -15.88 -5.02 7.90
N GLU A 105 -14.84 -4.48 8.53
CA GLU A 105 -14.85 -4.17 9.96
C GLU A 105 -15.92 -3.13 10.32
N ARG A 106 -16.00 -2.02 9.57
CA ARG A 106 -17.06 -1.00 9.75
C ARG A 106 -18.46 -1.57 9.57
N SER A 107 -18.65 -2.52 8.65
CA SER A 107 -19.97 -3.12 8.47
C SER A 107 -20.31 -4.07 9.62
N GLN A 108 -19.33 -4.83 10.11
CA GLN A 108 -19.49 -5.76 11.23
C GLN A 108 -19.81 -5.05 12.54
N SER A 109 -19.23 -3.88 12.79
CA SER A 109 -19.59 -3.06 13.96
C SER A 109 -21.05 -2.58 13.94
N HIS A 110 -21.69 -2.60 12.77
CA HIS A 110 -23.12 -2.32 12.58
C HIS A 110 -23.99 -3.58 12.38
N GLY A 111 -23.45 -4.77 12.68
CA GLY A 111 -24.18 -6.04 12.55
C GLY A 111 -24.45 -6.46 11.10
N LYS A 112 -23.71 -5.92 10.12
CA LYS A 112 -23.87 -6.20 8.69
C LYS A 112 -22.64 -6.91 8.11
N ASP A 113 -22.89 -7.64 7.04
CA ASP A 113 -21.85 -8.24 6.22
C ASP A 113 -21.28 -7.22 5.21
N GLY A 114 -20.06 -6.75 5.44
CA GLY A 114 -19.38 -5.82 4.54
C GLY A 114 -18.61 -6.49 3.41
N PHE A 115 -18.58 -5.85 2.25
CA PHE A 115 -17.72 -6.21 1.12
C PHE A 115 -17.29 -4.95 0.36
N TYR A 116 -16.10 -5.00 -0.23
CA TYR A 116 -15.56 -3.89 -1.01
C TYR A 116 -15.87 -4.05 -2.49
N LEU A 117 -16.17 -2.92 -3.13
CA LEU A 117 -16.66 -2.87 -4.50
C LEU A 117 -15.55 -2.42 -5.45
N LEU A 118 -15.44 -3.12 -6.59
CA LEU A 118 -14.49 -2.77 -7.65
C LEU A 118 -14.69 -1.34 -8.16
N PRO A 119 -15.91 -0.81 -8.38
CA PRO A 119 -16.09 0.60 -8.76
C PRO A 119 -15.39 1.59 -7.81
N SER A 120 -15.48 1.39 -6.50
CA SER A 120 -14.78 2.24 -5.51
C SER A 120 -13.27 2.15 -5.64
N PHE A 121 -12.75 0.98 -6.02
CA PHE A 121 -11.32 0.81 -6.31
C PHE A 121 -10.93 1.44 -7.66
N GLU A 122 -11.81 1.34 -8.67
CA GLU A 122 -11.65 1.97 -9.98
C GLU A 122 -11.61 3.49 -9.86
N GLU A 123 -12.46 4.11 -9.05
CA GLU A 123 -12.46 5.57 -8.84
C GLU A 123 -11.08 6.13 -8.47
N ILE A 124 -10.36 5.41 -7.60
CA ILE A 124 -9.03 5.80 -7.12
C ILE A 124 -7.96 5.53 -8.21
N PHE A 125 -8.06 4.38 -8.90
CA PHE A 125 -6.94 3.85 -9.69
C PHE A 125 -7.12 3.86 -11.21
N GLN A 126 -8.30 4.18 -11.74
CA GLN A 126 -8.63 4.14 -13.18
C GLN A 126 -7.77 5.06 -14.04
N LYS A 127 -7.26 6.16 -13.46
CA LYS A 127 -6.35 7.08 -14.16
C LYS A 127 -4.94 6.50 -14.34
N TYR A 128 -4.61 5.42 -13.63
CA TYR A 128 -3.27 4.84 -13.54
C TYR A 128 -3.18 3.44 -14.15
N TYR A 129 -4.27 2.66 -14.09
CA TYR A 129 -4.29 1.28 -14.54
C TYR A 129 -5.52 1.00 -15.41
N SER A 130 -5.36 0.10 -16.38
CA SER A 130 -6.50 -0.37 -17.16
C SER A 130 -7.50 -1.10 -16.27
N LYS A 131 -8.78 -1.03 -16.63
CA LYS A 131 -9.85 -1.78 -15.96
C LYS A 131 -9.54 -3.27 -15.79
N SER A 132 -9.03 -3.91 -16.84
CA SER A 132 -8.64 -5.33 -16.81
C SER A 132 -7.58 -5.62 -15.75
N TRP A 133 -6.68 -4.67 -15.47
CA TRP A 133 -5.65 -4.79 -14.44
C TRP A 133 -6.26 -4.68 -13.04
N LEU A 134 -7.17 -3.73 -12.83
CA LEU A 134 -7.87 -3.54 -11.56
C LEU A 134 -8.77 -4.74 -11.23
N GLU A 135 -9.43 -5.32 -12.22
CA GLU A 135 -10.18 -6.58 -12.08
C GLU A 135 -9.27 -7.75 -11.66
N ARG A 136 -8.06 -7.83 -12.24
CA ARG A 136 -7.07 -8.86 -11.87
C ARG A 136 -6.63 -8.77 -10.42
N VAL A 137 -6.55 -7.58 -9.82
CA VAL A 137 -6.24 -7.41 -8.40
C VAL A 137 -7.25 -8.17 -7.52
N PHE A 138 -8.55 -8.01 -7.80
CA PHE A 138 -9.60 -8.71 -7.08
C PHE A 138 -9.56 -10.22 -7.33
N ILE A 139 -9.24 -10.64 -8.56
CA ILE A 139 -9.04 -12.06 -8.88
C ILE A 139 -7.89 -12.64 -8.07
N ASN A 140 -6.71 -12.01 -8.10
CA ASN A 140 -5.52 -12.49 -7.42
C ASN A 140 -5.70 -12.60 -5.92
N LEU A 141 -6.33 -11.60 -5.27
CA LEU A 141 -6.60 -11.67 -3.83
C LEU A 141 -7.49 -12.86 -3.46
N ARG A 142 -8.46 -13.21 -4.32
CA ARG A 142 -9.30 -14.39 -4.12
C ARG A 142 -8.52 -15.68 -4.37
N THR A 143 -7.78 -15.76 -5.47
CA THR A 143 -6.96 -16.93 -5.81
C THR A 143 -5.86 -17.20 -4.77
N ASN A 144 -5.31 -16.15 -4.16
CA ASN A 144 -4.33 -16.26 -3.07
C ASN A 144 -4.97 -16.55 -1.70
N GLY A 145 -6.29 -16.78 -1.64
CA GLY A 145 -6.98 -17.22 -0.43
C GLY A 145 -7.32 -16.13 0.58
N PHE A 146 -7.21 -14.83 0.22
CA PHE A 146 -7.59 -13.75 1.14
C PHE A 146 -9.10 -13.59 1.26
N GLY A 147 -9.84 -13.83 0.18
CA GLY A 147 -11.26 -13.55 0.15
C GLY A 147 -12.02 -14.28 -0.95
N PHE A 148 -13.29 -13.95 -1.05
CA PHE A 148 -14.23 -14.49 -2.02
C PHE A 148 -15.14 -13.40 -2.58
N ARG A 149 -15.90 -13.73 -3.62
CA ARG A 149 -16.87 -12.81 -4.22
C ARG A 149 -18.24 -12.99 -3.58
N VAL A 150 -18.92 -11.89 -3.33
CA VAL A 150 -20.36 -11.87 -3.02
C VAL A 150 -21.15 -11.53 -4.27
N THR A 151 -20.66 -10.56 -5.06
CA THR A 151 -21.16 -10.21 -6.39
C THR A 151 -20.01 -10.25 -7.40
N LYS A 152 -20.29 -10.15 -8.72
CA LYS A 152 -19.27 -10.20 -9.77
C LYS A 152 -18.12 -9.20 -9.55
N LYS A 153 -18.41 -8.06 -8.92
CA LYS A 153 -17.51 -6.92 -8.72
C LYS A 153 -17.19 -6.67 -7.24
N SER A 154 -17.29 -7.67 -6.37
CA SER A 154 -16.97 -7.48 -4.96
C SER A 154 -15.84 -8.37 -4.46
N LEU A 155 -15.19 -7.89 -3.39
CA LEU A 155 -14.20 -8.59 -2.59
C LEU A 155 -14.65 -8.59 -1.13
N ARG A 156 -14.88 -9.78 -0.58
CA ARG A 156 -15.11 -10.00 0.86
C ARG A 156 -13.98 -10.84 1.42
N ILE A 157 -13.39 -10.41 2.52
CA ILE A 157 -12.26 -11.12 3.13
C ILE A 157 -12.80 -12.24 4.01
N TYR A 158 -12.21 -13.43 3.93
CA TYR A 158 -12.65 -14.56 4.75
C TYR A 158 -12.61 -14.16 6.24
N PRO A 159 -13.65 -14.41 7.04
CA PRO A 159 -13.72 -13.90 8.42
C PRO A 159 -12.49 -14.23 9.29
N LYS A 160 -11.96 -15.45 9.17
CA LYS A 160 -10.73 -15.86 9.89
C LYS A 160 -9.50 -15.08 9.43
N ILE A 161 -9.37 -14.83 8.12
CA ILE A 161 -8.27 -14.05 7.53
C ILE A 161 -8.42 -12.58 7.93
N HIS A 162 -9.62 -12.02 7.82
CA HIS A 162 -9.94 -10.64 8.20
C HIS A 162 -9.56 -10.36 9.66
N LYS A 163 -10.02 -11.20 10.60
CA LYS A 163 -9.65 -11.05 12.02
C LYS A 163 -8.13 -11.08 12.23
N LYS A 164 -7.42 -11.99 11.57
CA LYS A 164 -5.96 -12.08 11.66
C LYS A 164 -5.27 -10.83 11.12
N LEU A 165 -5.70 -10.35 9.95
CA LEU A 165 -5.13 -9.18 9.30
C LEU A 165 -5.38 -7.90 10.09
N MET A 166 -6.60 -7.71 10.61
CA MET A 166 -6.91 -6.53 11.42
C MET A 166 -6.18 -6.54 12.76
N LEU A 167 -6.02 -7.71 13.39
CA LEU A 167 -5.21 -7.83 14.60
C LEU A 167 -3.74 -7.48 14.36
N GLN A 168 -3.19 -7.87 13.21
CA GLN A 168 -1.76 -7.71 12.92
C GLN A 168 -1.41 -6.38 12.25
N TYR A 169 -2.29 -5.85 11.41
CA TYR A 169 -2.02 -4.71 10.52
C TYR A 169 -3.14 -3.66 10.49
N GLY A 170 -4.15 -3.75 11.36
CA GLY A 170 -5.36 -2.91 11.32
C GLY A 170 -5.06 -1.41 11.33
N GLU A 171 -4.21 -0.94 12.23
CA GLU A 171 -3.81 0.48 12.27
C GLU A 171 -3.15 0.94 10.97
N HIS A 172 -2.30 0.10 10.38
CA HIS A 172 -1.66 0.40 9.11
C HIS A 172 -2.65 0.38 7.94
N PHE A 173 -3.67 -0.49 7.97
CA PHE A 173 -4.74 -0.54 6.98
C PHE A 173 -5.62 0.70 7.06
N HIS A 174 -6.02 1.14 8.26
CA HIS A 174 -6.76 2.39 8.43
C HIS A 174 -5.95 3.62 7.99
N SER A 175 -4.65 3.64 8.29
CA SER A 175 -3.77 4.72 7.84
C SER A 175 -3.64 4.76 6.31
N MET A 176 -3.56 3.59 5.67
CA MET A 176 -3.55 3.47 4.21
C MET A 176 -4.88 3.91 3.59
N GLU A 177 -6.01 3.46 4.15
CA GLU A 177 -7.34 3.84 3.67
C GLU A 177 -7.52 5.37 3.71
N LYS A 178 -7.20 6.01 4.85
CA LYS A 178 -7.21 7.48 4.97
C LYS A 178 -6.29 8.18 3.98
N TRP A 179 -5.14 7.57 3.66
CA TRP A 179 -4.22 8.11 2.66
C TRP A 179 -4.79 8.02 1.24
N LEU A 180 -5.50 6.92 0.91
CA LEU A 180 -6.18 6.76 -0.37
C LEU A 180 -7.35 7.74 -0.52
N ASP A 181 -8.15 7.93 0.54
CA ASP A 181 -9.27 8.89 0.55
C ASP A 181 -8.75 10.32 0.30
N LYS A 182 -7.65 10.71 0.97
CA LYS A 182 -7.00 12.02 0.75
C LYS A 182 -6.48 12.22 -0.67
N ILE A 183 -6.09 11.15 -1.37
CA ILE A 183 -5.69 11.24 -2.78
C ILE A 183 -6.92 11.56 -3.63
N GLN A 184 -8.05 10.90 -3.37
CA GLN A 184 -9.31 11.12 -4.08
C GLN A 184 -9.86 12.53 -3.85
N GLU A 185 -9.87 13.01 -2.60
CA GLU A 185 -10.33 14.36 -2.24
C GLU A 185 -9.50 15.45 -2.93
N LYS A 186 -8.17 15.36 -2.86
CA LYS A 186 -7.28 16.34 -3.50
C LYS A 186 -7.42 16.36 -5.02
N GLU A 187 -7.67 15.22 -5.64
CA GLU A 187 -7.96 15.18 -7.08
C GLU A 187 -9.29 15.87 -7.39
N SER A 188 -10.32 15.70 -6.56
CA SER A 188 -11.61 16.38 -6.71
C SER A 188 -11.49 17.90 -6.56
N GLU A 189 -10.76 18.37 -5.55
CA GLU A 189 -10.51 19.80 -5.30
C GLU A 189 -9.79 20.47 -6.49
N LEU A 190 -8.77 19.81 -7.04
CA LEU A 190 -8.02 20.34 -8.19
C LEU A 190 -8.85 20.37 -9.46
N VAL A 191 -9.74 19.40 -9.66
CA VAL A 191 -10.67 19.40 -10.80
C VAL A 191 -11.70 20.50 -10.64
N SER A 192 -12.24 20.71 -9.44
CA SER A 192 -13.18 21.81 -9.15
C SER A 192 -12.53 23.16 -9.42
N ALA A 193 -11.35 23.42 -8.86
CA ALA A 193 -10.64 24.68 -9.04
C ALA A 193 -10.32 24.97 -10.52
N ALA A 194 -9.95 23.95 -11.30
CA ALA A 194 -9.70 24.11 -12.74
C ALA A 194 -10.96 24.37 -13.56
N LEU A 195 -12.12 23.91 -13.09
CA LEU A 195 -13.42 24.19 -13.70
C LEU A 195 -13.92 25.60 -13.33
N ASP A 196 -13.68 26.02 -12.10
CA ASP A 196 -14.04 27.38 -11.63
C ASP A 196 -13.22 28.48 -12.33
N GLU A 197 -12.01 28.18 -12.82
CA GLU A 197 -11.20 29.09 -13.66
C GLU A 197 -11.64 29.16 -15.13
N LEU A 198 -12.53 28.27 -15.57
CA LEU A 198 -13.04 28.20 -16.95
C LEU A 198 -14.41 28.89 -17.13
N PHE A 199 -14.96 29.45 -16.05
CA PHE A 199 -16.21 30.23 -16.02
C PHE A 199 -15.96 31.62 -15.41
#